data_AF-A0A1G1LZN6-F1
#
_entry.id   AF-A0A1G1LZN6-F1
#
_cell.length_a   1.000
_cell.length_b   1.000
_cell.length_c   1.000
_cell.angle_alpha   90.00
_cell.angle_beta   90.00
_cell.angle_gamma   90.00
#
_symmetry.space_group_name_H-M   'P 1'
#
loop_
_entity.id
_entity.type
_entity.pdbx_description
1 polymer ?
#
loop_
_entity_poly.entity_id
_entity_poly.type
_entity_poly.pdbx_seq_one_letter_code
_entity_poly.pdbx_strand_id
1 'polypeptide(L)'
;RRRECLGCKRRFTTYERVDEILPMIIKKDGRREPFDRAKALAGLKRACEKRPISMATLEAVADRIEKRIQERGEAEVPCRVVGEEVMAELHKLDQVAYVRFASVYREFKDVEQFMDEVKGLLREKGEGPG
;
A
#
# COMPACT_ATOMS: atom_id res chain seq x y z
N ARG A 1 -48.79 -24.41 11.21
CA ARG A 1 -48.06 -24.78 12.45
C ARG A 1 -46.95 -23.77 12.67
N ARG A 2 -46.97 -23.01 13.77
CA ARG A 2 -45.91 -22.04 14.16
C ARG A 2 -44.60 -22.75 14.50
N ARG A 3 -43.48 -22.08 14.27
CA ARG A 3 -42.38 -21.99 15.24
C ARG A 3 -41.74 -20.60 15.14
N GLU A 4 -41.79 -19.87 16.24
CA GLU A 4 -41.16 -18.56 16.42
C GLU A 4 -39.68 -18.71 16.78
N CYS A 5 -38.87 -17.74 16.36
CA CYS A 5 -38.30 -16.80 17.33
C CYS A 5 -38.41 -15.39 16.73
N LEU A 6 -39.22 -14.51 17.35
CA LEU A 6 -39.52 -13.14 16.93
C LEU A 6 -38.64 -12.08 17.63
N GLY A 7 -37.54 -12.49 18.28
CA GLY A 7 -36.83 -11.65 19.26
C GLY A 7 -35.49 -11.07 18.82
N CYS A 8 -34.79 -11.65 17.84
CA CYS A 8 -33.50 -11.13 17.40
C CYS A 8 -33.60 -10.59 15.97
N LYS A 9 -33.64 -9.26 15.82
CA LYS A 9 -33.46 -8.56 14.53
C LYS A 9 -32.03 -8.72 13.97
N ARG A 10 -31.41 -9.90 14.10
CA ARG A 10 -30.11 -10.19 13.49
C ARG A 10 -30.38 -10.80 12.12
N ARG A 11 -30.27 -9.96 11.10
CA ARG A 11 -30.05 -10.41 9.73
C ARG A 11 -28.67 -11.06 9.69
N PHE A 12 -28.63 -12.38 9.63
CA PHE A 12 -27.49 -13.07 9.04
C PHE A 12 -27.79 -13.17 7.56
N THR A 13 -27.33 -12.19 6.78
CA THR A 13 -27.40 -12.25 5.33
C THR A 13 -26.03 -12.67 4.82
N THR A 14 -25.99 -13.94 4.43
CA THR A 14 -25.22 -14.47 3.31
C THR A 14 -23.70 -14.41 3.44
N TYR A 15 -23.09 -15.59 3.49
CA TYR A 15 -21.74 -15.83 3.01
C TYR A 15 -21.68 -15.41 1.53
N GLU A 16 -21.49 -14.12 1.26
CA GLU A 16 -21.04 -13.68 -0.05
C GLU A 16 -19.62 -14.23 -0.20
N ARG A 17 -19.44 -15.09 -1.20
CA ARG A 17 -18.10 -15.37 -1.72
C ARG A 17 -17.43 -14.01 -1.85
N VAL A 18 -16.34 -13.81 -1.12
CA VAL A 18 -15.40 -12.75 -1.45
C VAL A 18 -14.86 -13.16 -2.81
N ASP A 19 -15.59 -12.82 -3.87
CA ASP A 19 -15.01 -12.73 -5.19
C ASP A 19 -13.89 -11.72 -5.01
N GLU A 20 -12.69 -12.27 -4.96
CA GLU A 20 -11.40 -11.65 -4.63
C GLU A 20 -10.99 -10.65 -5.74
N ILE A 21 -11.91 -9.79 -6.14
CA ILE A 21 -11.78 -8.84 -7.23
C ILE A 21 -10.91 -7.69 -6.73
N LEU A 22 -9.81 -7.46 -7.43
CA LEU A 22 -8.95 -6.31 -7.18
C LEU A 22 -9.71 -4.99 -7.37
N PRO A 23 -9.50 -3.99 -6.50
CA PRO A 23 -10.23 -2.72 -6.57
C PRO A 23 -9.88 -1.91 -7.81
N MET A 24 -10.77 -0.98 -8.15
CA MET A 24 -10.46 0.12 -9.04
C MET A 24 -9.62 1.16 -8.29
N ILE A 25 -8.55 1.63 -8.90
CA ILE A 25 -7.70 2.69 -8.37
C ILE A 25 -8.15 4.04 -8.87
N ILE A 26 -8.53 4.92 -7.95
CA ILE A 26 -8.86 6.33 -8.23
C ILE A 26 -7.56 7.13 -8.28
N LYS A 27 -7.20 7.62 -9.47
CA LYS A 27 -6.00 8.43 -9.71
C LYS A 27 -6.18 9.87 -9.21
N LYS A 28 -5.07 10.62 -9.09
CA LYS A 28 -5.08 12.03 -8.66
C LYS A 28 -5.98 12.93 -9.52
N ASP A 29 -6.12 12.61 -10.80
CA ASP A 29 -6.98 13.32 -11.77
C ASP A 29 -8.44 12.82 -11.78
N GLY A 30 -8.81 11.93 -10.86
CA GLY A 30 -10.16 11.36 -10.73
C GLY A 30 -10.45 10.20 -11.68
N ARG A 31 -9.54 9.83 -12.58
CA ARG A 31 -9.71 8.64 -13.42
C ARG A 31 -9.69 7.37 -12.58
N ARG A 32 -10.42 6.36 -13.05
CA ARG A 32 -10.44 5.01 -12.46
C ARG A 32 -9.76 4.04 -13.39
N GLU A 33 -8.82 3.26 -12.87
CA GLU A 33 -8.19 2.16 -13.58
C GLU A 33 -8.14 0.93 -12.67
N PRO A 34 -8.22 -0.31 -13.19
CA PRO A 34 -8.01 -1.49 -12.36
C PRO A 34 -6.65 -1.43 -11.64
N PHE A 35 -6.56 -1.97 -10.43
CA PHE A 35 -5.25 -2.18 -9.81
C PHE A 35 -4.36 -3.02 -10.73
N ASP A 36 -3.13 -2.56 -10.91
CA ASP A 36 -2.15 -3.18 -11.79
C ASP A 36 -0.87 -3.41 -11.01
N ARG A 37 -0.63 -4.67 -10.65
CA ARG A 37 0.59 -5.12 -9.96
C ARG A 37 1.86 -4.76 -10.71
N ALA A 38 1.84 -4.79 -12.04
CA ALA A 38 3.02 -4.48 -12.84
C ALA A 38 3.44 -3.00 -12.67
N LYS A 39 2.47 -2.08 -12.48
CA LYS A 39 2.77 -0.68 -12.15
C LYS A 39 3.40 -0.53 -10.77
N ALA A 40 2.91 -1.26 -9.76
CA ALA A 40 3.52 -1.27 -8.43
C ALA A 40 4.97 -1.79 -8.49
N LEU A 41 5.18 -2.92 -9.17
CA LEU A 41 6.51 -3.50 -9.36
C LEU A 41 7.46 -2.56 -10.12
N ALA A 42 6.98 -1.87 -11.15
CA ALA A 42 7.78 -0.88 -11.89
C ALA A 42 8.20 0.29 -10.99
N GLY A 43 7.29 0.78 -10.12
CA GLY A 43 7.60 1.79 -9.10
C GLY A 43 8.67 1.32 -8.11
N LEU A 44 8.54 0.09 -7.60
CA LEU A 44 9.53 -0.54 -6.71
C LEU A 44 10.90 -0.67 -7.39
N LYS A 45 10.96 -1.17 -8.63
CA LYS A 45 12.21 -1.29 -9.41
C LYS A 45 12.92 0.05 -9.53
N ARG A 46 12.17 1.12 -9.84
CA ARG A 46 12.72 2.47 -10.00
C ARG A 46 13.24 3.02 -8.67
N ALA A 47 12.53 2.81 -7.58
CA ALA A 47 12.98 3.22 -6.24
C ALA A 47 14.26 2.49 -5.81
N CYS A 48 14.31 1.19 -6.09
CA CYS A 48 15.41 0.29 -5.71
C CYS A 48 16.58 0.27 -6.70
N GLU A 49 16.63 1.18 -7.68
CA GLU A 49 17.69 1.21 -8.68
C GLU A 49 19.09 1.32 -8.04
N LYS A 50 20.05 0.51 -8.48
CA LYS A 50 21.42 0.42 -7.93
C LYS A 50 21.46 0.05 -6.43
N ARG A 51 20.39 -0.52 -5.87
CA ARG A 51 20.40 -1.13 -4.53
C ARG A 51 20.63 -2.63 -4.65
N PRO A 52 21.27 -3.28 -3.67
CA PRO A 52 21.51 -4.72 -3.67
C PRO A 52 20.24 -5.51 -3.30
N ILE A 53 19.16 -5.30 -4.04
CA ILE A 53 17.85 -5.94 -3.81
C ILE A 53 17.55 -6.84 -5.00
N SER A 54 17.26 -8.11 -4.72
CA SER A 54 16.97 -9.08 -5.77
C SER A 54 15.59 -8.82 -6.41
N MET A 55 15.46 -9.22 -7.67
CA MET A 55 14.17 -9.17 -8.37
C MET A 55 13.09 -9.99 -7.67
N ALA A 56 13.43 -11.17 -7.15
CA ALA A 56 12.50 -12.00 -6.38
C ALA A 56 11.97 -11.29 -5.12
N THR A 57 12.82 -10.53 -4.43
CA THR A 57 12.38 -9.72 -3.28
C THR A 57 11.39 -8.63 -3.70
N LEU A 58 11.64 -7.94 -4.83
CA LEU A 58 10.72 -6.91 -5.34
C LEU A 58 9.37 -7.50 -5.76
N GLU A 59 9.37 -8.69 -6.38
CA GLU A 59 8.14 -9.41 -6.72
C GLU A 59 7.35 -9.81 -5.47
N ALA A 60 8.03 -10.36 -4.46
CA ALA A 60 7.39 -10.70 -3.19
C ALA A 60 6.82 -9.46 -2.47
N VAL A 61 7.47 -8.30 -2.59
CA VAL A 61 6.94 -7.02 -2.08
C VAL A 61 5.68 -6.62 -2.86
N ALA A 62 5.70 -6.73 -4.18
CA ALA A 62 4.54 -6.41 -5.02
C ALA A 62 3.34 -7.33 -4.70
N ASP A 63 3.57 -8.62 -4.46
CA ASP A 63 2.53 -9.57 -4.02
C ASP A 63 1.92 -9.19 -2.68
N ARG A 64 2.75 -8.77 -1.71
CA ARG A 64 2.25 -8.30 -0.41
C ARG A 64 1.41 -7.03 -0.56
N ILE A 65 1.81 -6.10 -1.43
CA ILE A 65 1.03 -4.89 -1.68
C ILE A 65 -0.31 -5.25 -2.31
N GLU A 66 -0.32 -6.07 -3.37
CA GLU A 66 -1.55 -6.54 -4.01
C GLU A 66 -2.49 -7.18 -3.00
N LYS A 67 -1.98 -8.11 -2.19
CA LYS A 67 -2.75 -8.79 -1.16
C LYS A 67 -3.34 -7.80 -0.15
N ARG A 68 -2.58 -6.82 0.34
CA ARG A 68 -3.11 -5.79 1.25
C ARG A 68 -4.18 -4.92 0.62
N ILE A 69 -4.03 -4.60 -0.67
CA ILE A 69 -5.02 -3.83 -1.41
C ILE A 69 -6.31 -4.65 -1.59
N GLN A 70 -6.19 -5.95 -1.84
CA GLN A 70 -7.31 -6.88 -1.95
C GLN A 70 -8.02 -7.09 -0.60
N GLU A 71 -7.27 -7.28 0.49
CA GLU A 71 -7.78 -7.50 1.85
C GLU A 71 -8.58 -6.32 2.41
N ARG A 72 -8.47 -5.13 1.81
CA ARG A 72 -9.30 -3.97 2.17
C ARG A 72 -10.79 -4.20 1.88
N GLY A 73 -11.13 -5.05 0.90
CA GLY A 73 -12.51 -5.33 0.52
C GLY A 73 -13.27 -4.11 -0.02
N GLU A 74 -12.56 -3.06 -0.39
CA GLU A 74 -13.12 -1.85 -0.99
C GLU A 74 -13.25 -2.04 -2.51
N ALA A 75 -14.33 -1.55 -3.13
CA ALA A 75 -14.48 -1.63 -4.59
C ALA A 75 -13.61 -0.59 -5.32
N GLU A 76 -13.36 0.56 -4.68
CA GLU A 76 -12.52 1.62 -5.21
C GLU A 76 -11.53 2.08 -4.13
N VAL A 77 -10.25 2.21 -4.50
CA VAL A 77 -9.17 2.60 -3.59
C VAL A 77 -8.43 3.80 -4.17
N PRO A 78 -8.19 4.89 -3.41
CA PRO A 78 -7.38 6.01 -3.88
C PRO A 78 -5.94 5.57 -4.21
N CYS A 79 -5.34 6.10 -5.28
CA CYS A 79 -3.95 5.79 -5.63
C CYS A 79 -2.94 6.18 -4.53
N ARG A 80 -3.35 7.10 -3.65
CA ARG A 80 -2.61 7.48 -2.45
C ARG A 80 -2.34 6.26 -1.58
N VAL A 81 -3.36 5.42 -1.34
CA VAL A 81 -3.27 4.22 -0.50
C VAL A 81 -2.24 3.24 -1.05
N VAL A 82 -2.25 2.99 -2.37
CA VAL A 82 -1.24 2.12 -3.01
C VAL A 82 0.18 2.66 -2.78
N GLY A 83 0.37 3.97 -2.91
CA GLY A 83 1.65 4.61 -2.63
C GLY A 83 2.09 4.51 -1.17
N GLU A 84 1.15 4.57 -0.22
CA GLU A 84 1.41 4.38 1.21
C GLU A 84 1.85 2.94 1.52
N GLU A 85 1.23 1.93 0.90
CA GLU A 85 1.67 0.54 1.04
C GLU A 85 3.07 0.32 0.46
N VAL A 86 3.37 0.92 -0.71
CA VAL A 86 4.71 0.89 -1.31
C VAL A 86 5.73 1.55 -0.39
N MET A 87 5.43 2.72 0.17
CA MET A 87 6.28 3.41 1.12
C MET A 87 6.55 2.56 2.36
N ALA A 88 5.51 1.94 2.94
CA ALA A 88 5.64 1.11 4.12
C ALA A 88 6.55 -0.12 3.89
N GLU A 89 6.47 -0.74 2.72
CA GLU A 89 7.35 -1.85 2.36
C GLU A 89 8.79 -1.39 2.08
N LEU A 90 8.97 -0.29 1.36
CA LEU A 90 10.29 0.28 1.09
C LEU A 90 10.97 0.75 2.37
N HIS A 91 10.23 1.31 3.33
CA HIS A 91 10.77 1.75 4.62
C HIS A 91 11.46 0.61 5.37
N LYS A 92 10.86 -0.60 5.32
CA LYS A 92 11.41 -1.82 5.92
C LYS A 92 12.55 -2.41 5.11
N LEU A 93 12.50 -2.25 3.78
CA LEU A 93 13.42 -2.90 2.85
C LEU A 93 14.73 -2.13 2.70
N ASP A 94 14.66 -0.83 2.43
CA ASP A 94 15.83 0.02 2.18
C ASP A 94 15.47 1.51 2.29
N GLN A 95 16.12 2.20 3.24
CA GLN A 95 15.86 3.62 3.50
C GLN A 95 16.18 4.53 2.30
N VAL A 96 17.19 4.20 1.49
CA VAL A 96 17.53 5.01 0.30
C VAL A 96 16.46 4.87 -0.76
N ALA A 97 15.95 3.65 -0.99
CA ALA A 97 14.84 3.39 -1.89
C ALA A 97 13.55 4.07 -1.40
N TYR A 98 13.27 4.02 -0.09
CA TYR A 98 12.17 4.76 0.53
C TYR A 98 12.25 6.25 0.21
N VAL A 99 13.38 6.89 0.50
CA VAL A 99 13.57 8.34 0.29
C VAL A 99 13.36 8.70 -1.18
N ARG A 100 13.93 7.93 -2.12
CA ARG A 100 13.73 8.18 -3.56
C ARG A 100 12.27 8.08 -3.99
N PHE A 101 11.57 7.07 -3.50
CA PHE A 101 10.14 6.91 -3.80
C PHE A 101 9.33 8.06 -3.20
N ALA A 102 9.60 8.40 -1.94
CA ALA A 102 8.95 9.51 -1.23
C ALA A 102 9.16 10.84 -1.95
N SER A 103 10.34 11.10 -2.53
CA SER A 103 10.63 12.31 -3.32
C SER A 103 9.70 12.50 -4.50
N VAL A 104 9.29 11.41 -5.16
CA VAL A 104 8.35 11.47 -6.30
C VAL A 104 6.91 11.50 -5.80
N TYR A 105 6.60 10.70 -4.79
CA TYR A 105 5.23 10.50 -4.34
C TYR A 105 4.66 11.68 -3.54
N ARG A 106 5.45 12.26 -2.63
CA ARG A 106 5.03 13.37 -1.76
C ARG A 106 5.17 14.74 -2.42
N GLU A 107 5.77 14.83 -3.60
CA GLU A 107 5.97 16.08 -4.36
C GLU A 107 6.47 17.21 -3.43
N PHE A 108 7.58 16.95 -2.74
CA PHE A 108 8.11 17.91 -1.76
C PHE A 108 8.27 19.29 -2.42
N LYS A 109 7.73 20.31 -1.77
CA LYS A 109 7.71 21.68 -2.32
C LYS A 109 9.06 22.36 -2.20
N ASP A 110 9.84 21.99 -1.19
CA ASP A 110 11.13 22.57 -0.87
C ASP A 110 12.09 21.53 -0.25
N VAL A 111 13.36 21.91 -0.18
CA VAL A 111 14.43 21.08 0.36
C VAL A 111 14.28 20.88 1.88
N GLU A 112 13.67 21.83 2.59
CA GLU A 112 13.48 21.74 4.05
C GLU A 112 12.53 20.59 4.40
N GLN A 113 11.40 20.47 3.70
CA GLN A 113 10.45 19.38 3.86
C GLN A 113 11.10 18.01 3.60
N PHE A 114 11.99 17.93 2.60
CA PHE A 114 12.75 16.72 2.33
C PHE A 114 13.74 16.41 3.47
N MET A 115 14.46 17.42 3.96
CA MET A 115 15.41 17.27 5.06
C MET A 115 14.72 16.82 6.35
N ASP A 116 13.52 17.32 6.63
CA ASP A 116 12.75 16.92 7.81
C ASP A 116 12.26 15.47 7.73
N GLU A 117 11.86 14.99 6.55
CA GLU A 117 11.58 13.58 6.33
C GLU A 117 12.82 12.72 6.57
N VAL A 118 13.99 13.11 6.03
CA VAL A 118 15.25 12.39 6.22
C VAL A 118 15.67 12.38 7.70
N LYS A 119 15.51 13.50 8.41
CA LYS A 119 15.76 13.56 9.87
C LYS A 119 14.82 12.64 10.63
N GLY A 120 13.55 12.53 10.23
CA GLY A 120 12.59 11.59 10.80
C GLY A 120 13.10 10.15 10.75
N LEU A 121 13.56 9.71 9.58
CA LEU A 121 14.13 8.37 9.39
C LEU A 121 15.38 8.11 10.25
N LEU A 122 16.20 9.13 10.48
CA LEU A 122 17.38 9.02 11.33
C LEU A 122 17.03 8.86 12.82
N ARG A 123 15.93 9.48 13.27
CA ARG A 123 15.45 9.40 14.67
C ARG A 123 14.86 8.02 14.98
N GLU A 124 14.08 7.44 14.06
CA GLU A 124 13.51 6.10 14.22
C GLU A 124 14.58 5.01 14.36
N LYS A 125 15.79 5.22 13.81
CA LYS A 125 16.93 4.31 13.96
C LYS A 125 17.57 4.31 15.36
N GLY A 126 17.28 5.33 16.18
CA GLY A 126 17.83 5.50 17.52
C GLY A 126 17.08 4.75 18.64
N GLU A 127 15.92 4.15 18.33
CA GLU A 127 15.04 3.49 19.32
C GLU A 127 14.82 1.99 19.02
N GLY A 128 15.83 1.30 18.47
CA GLY A 128 15.86 -0.18 18.46
C GLY A 128 16.36 -0.71 19.81
N PRO A 129 15.79 -1.79 20.38
CA PRO A 129 16.19 -2.29 21.69
C PRO A 129 17.65 -2.77 21.60
N GLY A 130 18.51 -2.17 22.42
CA GLY A 130 19.85 -2.68 22.69
C GLY A 130 19.82 -4.00 23.42
#